data_AF-A0AAD4T3E1-F1
#
_entry.id   AF-A0AAD4T3E1-F1
#
_cell.length_a   1.000
_cell.length_b   1.000
_cell.length_c   1.000
_cell.angle_alpha   90.00
_cell.angle_beta   90.00
_cell.angle_gamma   90.00
#
_symmetry.space_group_name_H-M   'P 1'
#
loop_
_entity.id
_entity.type
_entity.pdbx_description
1 polymer ?
#
loop_
_entity_poly.entity_id
_entity_poly.type
_entity_poly.pdbx_seq_one_letter_code
_entity_poly.pdbx_strand_id
1 'polypeptide(L)'
;MLKSRSKRMTMDRLSASSTGSNSPETKSNMVLAIECLKGSSKADEWNQNMLQTGDIVEELKIGNYLCVPSPFKSGTTGIQKLLRESYKRNETSIHVRVRRGQDEFIQLLACIVPNESSSGRKQYMLKSIDDPNYTVGFSDRTEEDCLAVQGSKSFRVETALRRAKLQDGYVGYPWEKKMQDLMPVANSSCFLSLLLLPKASDSGGAQYNDLEDTLSRANAWLAASQAHGVPIVFLNIQTESLLTKISGETASATVNAGSLSDLSNLANVSLYGFEDYHGVDIGVVRAVRLWYAPFGGELAVEIKLQETDLKLGFAISRTDEGFIYISSVIDSDEKEDAGPTPSTRSGLTYLYKEAQKASKLLIVSRVSNEKVLPWMVSSTGAIRCYDTISLSQKLSLHRHALRPILLHVFVWDPSLVSVSKIGKYNKPVTTAAPPPVMAIPPPQEIHLPQGPPQPTNDNKVHAEVASDVKVLQRDTAGEVSFRFNDFSVSTNWV
;
A
#
# COMPACT_ATOMS: atom_id res chain seq x y z
N MET A 1 -16.40 -68.57 4.82
CA MET A 1 -15.47 -69.56 5.40
C MET A 1 -14.08 -69.15 4.93
N LEU A 2 -13.05 -68.86 5.71
CA LEU A 2 -12.67 -69.19 7.09
C LEU A 2 -12.25 -67.94 7.89
N LYS A 3 -12.37 -68.07 9.21
CA LYS A 3 -11.95 -67.17 10.29
C LYS A 3 -10.43 -67.23 10.52
N SER A 4 -9.85 -66.14 11.02
CA SER A 4 -8.79 -66.18 12.04
C SER A 4 -8.77 -64.90 12.88
N ARG A 5 -8.59 -65.05 14.19
CA ARG A 5 -8.66 -64.05 15.27
C ARG A 5 -7.26 -63.54 15.62
N SER A 6 -7.14 -62.27 16.07
CA SER A 6 -6.24 -61.85 17.17
C SER A 6 -6.60 -60.40 17.56
N LYS A 7 -7.26 -60.11 18.69
CA LYS A 7 -6.84 -60.02 20.11
C LYS A 7 -6.67 -58.54 20.53
N ARG A 8 -7.57 -58.10 21.42
CA ARG A 8 -7.61 -56.78 22.09
C ARG A 8 -6.37 -56.58 22.98
N MET A 9 -5.86 -55.35 23.04
CA MET A 9 -5.19 -54.78 24.21
C MET A 9 -5.78 -53.41 24.52
N THR A 10 -6.37 -53.33 25.71
CA THR A 10 -6.78 -52.12 26.44
C THR A 10 -5.55 -51.49 27.09
N MET A 11 -5.43 -50.16 27.03
CA MET A 11 -4.53 -49.39 27.90
C MET A 11 -5.36 -48.60 28.91
N ASP A 12 -5.06 -48.87 30.18
CA ASP A 12 -5.69 -48.27 31.36
C ASP A 12 -5.22 -46.83 31.61
N ARG A 13 -6.17 -46.03 32.09
CA ARG A 13 -5.98 -44.74 32.75
C ARG A 13 -5.18 -44.94 34.05
N LEU A 14 -4.14 -44.13 34.25
CA LEU A 14 -3.63 -43.83 35.59
C LEU A 14 -3.59 -42.31 35.80
N SER A 15 -4.45 -41.89 36.71
CA SER A 15 -4.53 -40.57 37.31
C SER A 15 -3.35 -40.36 38.27
N ALA A 16 -2.72 -39.18 38.21
CA ALA A 16 -1.81 -38.71 39.26
C ALA A 16 -2.34 -37.37 39.77
N SER A 17 -2.87 -37.42 40.99
CA SER A 17 -3.20 -36.30 41.86
C SER A 17 -1.94 -35.68 42.44
N SER A 18 -1.80 -34.36 42.38
CA SER A 18 -0.87 -33.61 43.23
C SER A 18 -1.66 -32.67 44.16
N THR A 19 -1.51 -32.91 45.45
CA THR A 19 -2.14 -32.18 46.55
C THR A 19 -1.10 -31.25 47.18
N GLY A 20 -1.47 -29.98 47.38
CA GLY A 20 -1.07 -29.19 48.54
C GLY A 20 0.10 -28.21 48.39
N SER A 21 -0.21 -26.92 48.38
CA SER A 21 0.29 -26.01 49.42
C SER A 21 -0.60 -24.76 49.52
N ASN A 22 -1.36 -24.70 50.61
CA ASN A 22 -2.13 -23.53 51.02
C ASN A 22 -1.17 -22.39 51.40
N SER A 23 -1.19 -21.31 50.63
CA SER A 23 -0.82 -19.98 51.10
C SER A 23 -2.13 -19.20 51.33
N PRO A 24 -2.25 -18.40 52.40
CA PRO A 24 -3.49 -17.69 52.67
C PRO A 24 -3.68 -16.63 51.58
N GLU A 25 -4.69 -16.83 50.74
CA GLU A 25 -5.20 -15.79 49.84
C GLU A 25 -5.48 -14.53 50.67
N THR A 26 -4.67 -13.50 50.51
CA THR A 26 -5.11 -12.12 50.74
C THR A 26 -6.37 -11.96 49.90
N LYS A 27 -7.55 -12.09 50.52
CA LYS A 27 -8.83 -11.75 49.91
C LYS A 27 -8.65 -10.35 49.34
N SER A 28 -8.64 -10.22 48.02
CA SER A 28 -8.76 -8.92 47.41
C SER A 28 -10.07 -8.34 47.93
N ASN A 29 -9.99 -7.31 48.77
CA ASN A 29 -11.16 -6.58 49.25
C ASN A 29 -11.71 -5.77 48.08
N MET A 30 -12.40 -6.47 47.18
CA MET A 30 -13.11 -5.88 46.06
C MET A 30 -14.31 -5.13 46.65
N VAL A 31 -14.36 -3.83 46.37
CA VAL A 31 -15.47 -2.95 46.69
C VAL A 31 -16.29 -2.70 45.44
N LEU A 32 -17.57 -2.39 45.63
CA LEU A 32 -18.43 -1.96 44.55
C LEU A 32 -18.21 -0.47 44.32
N ALA A 33 -17.81 -0.09 43.11
CA ALA A 33 -17.53 1.29 42.75
C ALA A 33 -18.51 1.80 41.69
N ILE A 34 -18.77 3.11 41.70
CA ILE A 34 -19.54 3.79 40.66
C ILE A 34 -18.75 3.84 39.35
N GLU A 35 -19.44 3.60 38.23
CA GLU A 35 -18.93 3.83 36.88
C GLU A 35 -19.87 4.80 36.15
N CYS A 36 -19.40 6.01 35.82
CA CYS A 36 -20.19 6.95 35.03
C CYS A 36 -20.21 6.51 33.55
N LEU A 37 -21.42 6.28 33.02
CA LEU A 37 -21.64 5.81 31.65
C LEU A 37 -21.94 6.96 30.68
N LYS A 38 -22.68 7.97 31.15
CA LYS A 38 -22.96 9.23 30.44
C LYS A 38 -22.89 10.40 31.41
N GLY A 39 -22.25 11.49 30.97
CA GLY A 39 -22.08 12.72 31.75
C GLY A 39 -23.39 13.52 31.90
N SER A 40 -23.37 14.50 32.82
CA SER A 40 -24.50 15.41 33.03
C SER A 40 -24.67 16.36 31.84
N SER A 41 -25.90 16.78 31.57
CA SER A 41 -26.21 17.78 30.53
C SER A 41 -26.05 19.23 30.99
N LYS A 42 -25.78 19.46 32.29
CA LYS A 42 -25.46 20.77 32.84
C LYS A 42 -23.96 21.00 32.69
N ALA A 43 -23.56 22.17 32.21
CA ALA A 43 -22.17 22.54 31.88
C ALA A 43 -21.17 22.48 33.06
N ASP A 44 -21.63 22.09 34.25
CA ASP A 44 -20.85 21.88 35.46
C ASP A 44 -20.80 20.37 35.76
N GLU A 45 -20.12 19.62 34.88
CA GLU A 45 -19.91 18.15 34.99
C GLU A 45 -19.11 17.73 36.25
N TRP A 46 -18.86 18.66 37.16
CA TRP A 46 -17.92 18.56 38.28
C TRP A 46 -18.47 19.11 39.60
N ASN A 47 -19.80 19.18 39.73
CA ASN A 47 -20.44 19.48 41.02
C ASN A 47 -20.04 18.43 42.06
N GLN A 48 -19.51 18.87 43.21
CA GLN A 48 -19.10 18.01 44.33
C GLN A 48 -20.24 17.07 44.78
N ASN A 49 -21.50 17.48 44.57
CA ASN A 49 -22.70 16.78 45.01
C ASN A 49 -23.17 15.63 44.10
N MET A 50 -22.50 15.35 42.98
CA MET A 50 -22.85 14.24 42.08
C MET A 50 -21.93 13.04 42.29
N LEU A 51 -22.43 11.82 42.04
CA LEU A 51 -21.55 10.64 42.05
C LEU A 51 -20.48 10.76 40.95
N GLN A 52 -19.35 10.12 41.16
CA GLN A 52 -18.24 10.11 40.22
C GLN A 52 -17.72 8.69 40.06
N THR A 53 -17.12 8.41 38.90
CA THR A 53 -16.45 7.13 38.70
C THR A 53 -15.39 6.96 39.77
N GLY A 54 -15.38 5.79 40.42
CA GLY A 54 -14.47 5.50 41.53
C GLY A 54 -15.05 5.79 42.91
N ASP A 55 -16.19 6.48 43.04
CA ASP A 55 -16.88 6.58 44.34
C ASP A 55 -17.27 5.18 44.84
N ILE A 56 -16.98 4.88 46.11
CA ILE A 56 -17.19 3.55 46.69
C ILE A 56 -18.61 3.46 47.21
N VAL A 57 -19.37 2.46 46.78
CA VAL A 57 -20.76 2.29 47.19
C VAL A 57 -20.79 1.71 48.61
N GLU A 58 -21.50 2.41 49.50
CA GLU A 58 -21.63 2.00 50.91
C GLU A 58 -23.02 1.46 51.21
N GLU A 59 -24.06 1.97 50.54
CA GLU A 59 -25.44 1.57 50.80
C GLU A 59 -26.34 1.78 49.57
N LEU A 60 -27.24 0.82 49.31
CA LEU A 60 -28.29 0.91 48.30
C LEU A 60 -29.66 0.77 48.97
N LYS A 61 -30.56 1.75 48.77
CA LYS A 61 -31.96 1.67 49.22
C LYS A 61 -32.89 1.64 48.02
N ILE A 62 -33.57 0.52 47.81
CA ILE A 62 -34.51 0.34 46.69
C ILE A 62 -35.94 0.37 47.23
N GLY A 63 -36.76 1.29 46.71
CA GLY A 63 -38.10 1.55 47.25
C GLY A 63 -38.07 1.95 48.73
N ASN A 64 -39.14 1.62 49.46
CA ASN A 64 -39.29 2.01 50.87
C ASN A 64 -38.83 0.93 51.87
N TYR A 65 -38.45 -0.26 51.39
CA TYR A 65 -38.33 -1.45 52.25
C TYR A 65 -36.99 -2.18 52.15
N LEU A 66 -36.22 -2.00 51.06
CA LEU A 66 -35.00 -2.75 50.84
C LEU A 66 -33.78 -1.85 51.05
N CYS A 67 -33.01 -2.13 52.10
CA CYS A 67 -31.72 -1.49 52.38
C CYS A 67 -30.61 -2.54 52.31
N VAL A 68 -29.63 -2.32 51.44
CA VAL A 68 -28.50 -3.23 51.23
C VAL A 68 -27.20 -2.47 51.53
N PRO A 69 -26.59 -2.68 52.70
CA PRO A 69 -25.29 -2.10 53.02
C PRO A 69 -24.14 -2.91 52.38
N SER A 70 -23.02 -2.24 52.15
CA SER A 70 -21.72 -2.86 51.88
C SER A 70 -21.27 -3.73 53.08
N PRO A 71 -20.55 -4.85 52.88
CA PRO A 71 -20.06 -5.39 51.61
C PRO A 71 -21.13 -6.15 50.81
N PHE A 72 -21.13 -5.95 49.49
CA PHE A 72 -22.10 -6.57 48.59
C PHE A 72 -21.72 -8.01 48.22
N LYS A 73 -22.59 -8.95 48.58
CA LYS A 73 -22.42 -10.37 48.21
C LYS A 73 -22.44 -10.50 46.68
N SER A 74 -21.41 -11.13 46.12
CA SER A 74 -21.24 -11.36 44.67
C SER A 74 -21.07 -10.08 43.82
N GLY A 75 -20.64 -8.97 44.43
CA GLY A 75 -20.23 -7.75 43.74
C GLY A 75 -21.25 -7.23 42.71
N THR A 76 -20.76 -6.77 41.56
CA THR A 76 -21.58 -6.28 40.44
C THR A 76 -22.62 -7.28 39.97
N THR A 77 -22.29 -8.58 39.95
CA THR A 77 -23.20 -9.63 39.47
C THR A 77 -24.39 -9.79 40.42
N GLY A 78 -24.15 -9.72 41.73
CA GLY A 78 -25.19 -9.72 42.75
C GLY A 78 -26.10 -8.50 42.63
N ILE A 79 -25.52 -7.32 42.43
CA ILE A 79 -26.28 -6.08 42.23
C ILE A 79 -27.09 -6.09 40.94
N GLN A 80 -26.53 -6.55 39.82
CA GLN A 80 -27.28 -6.67 38.56
C GLN A 80 -28.50 -7.59 38.69
N LYS A 81 -28.39 -8.69 39.46
CA LYS A 81 -29.54 -9.55 39.79
C LYS A 81 -30.57 -8.81 40.64
N LEU A 82 -30.12 -8.07 41.65
CA LEU A 82 -31.00 -7.28 42.53
C LEU A 82 -31.76 -6.19 41.77
N LEU A 83 -31.08 -5.44 40.90
CA LEU A 83 -31.69 -4.41 40.06
C LEU A 83 -32.71 -5.01 39.09
N ARG A 84 -32.39 -6.17 38.50
CA ARG A 84 -33.30 -6.91 37.62
C ARG A 84 -34.59 -7.33 38.34
N GLU A 85 -34.46 -7.88 39.55
CA GLU A 85 -35.60 -8.33 40.34
C GLU A 85 -36.49 -7.15 40.77
N SER A 86 -35.87 -6.05 41.21
CA SER A 86 -36.60 -4.84 41.62
C SER A 86 -37.32 -4.17 40.44
N TYR A 87 -36.65 -4.08 39.28
CA TYR A 87 -37.26 -3.59 38.05
C TYR A 87 -38.47 -4.45 37.62
N LYS A 88 -38.39 -5.78 37.73
CA LYS A 88 -39.52 -6.68 37.45
C LYS A 88 -40.70 -6.50 38.40
N ARG A 89 -40.45 -6.06 39.65
CA ARG A 89 -41.49 -5.74 40.65
C ARG A 89 -42.02 -4.31 40.53
N ASN A 90 -41.60 -3.55 39.52
CA ASN A 90 -41.89 -2.11 39.37
C ASN A 90 -41.35 -1.23 40.52
N GLU A 91 -40.37 -1.72 41.29
CA GLU A 91 -39.65 -0.96 42.32
C GLU A 91 -38.38 -0.37 41.69
N THR A 92 -38.52 0.77 41.01
CA THR A 92 -37.42 1.37 40.25
C THR A 92 -36.73 2.54 40.94
N SER A 93 -37.30 3.11 42.01
CA SER A 93 -36.66 4.18 42.78
C SER A 93 -35.54 3.61 43.65
N ILE A 94 -34.34 4.20 43.55
CA ILE A 94 -33.16 3.79 44.30
C ILE A 94 -32.39 5.00 44.84
N HIS A 95 -31.98 4.91 46.10
CA HIS A 95 -31.01 5.82 46.71
C HIS A 95 -29.67 5.10 46.83
N VAL A 96 -28.61 5.73 46.35
CA VAL A 96 -27.25 5.20 46.39
C VAL A 96 -26.42 6.12 47.28
N ARG A 97 -25.92 5.60 48.40
CA ARG A 97 -24.95 6.29 49.23
C ARG A 97 -23.55 5.78 48.90
N VAL A 98 -22.66 6.71 48.61
CA VAL A 98 -21.26 6.42 48.29
C VAL A 98 -20.33 7.16 49.24
N ARG A 99 -19.08 6.68 49.31
CA ARG A 99 -17.96 7.32 49.96
C ARG A 99 -16.95 7.80 48.92
N ARG A 100 -16.53 9.05 49.07
CA ARG A 100 -15.43 9.71 48.35
C ARG A 100 -14.32 10.03 49.35
N GLY A 101 -13.09 9.67 49.04
CA GLY A 101 -11.97 9.77 49.98
C GLY A 101 -12.21 8.96 51.25
N GLN A 102 -11.75 9.50 52.38
CA GLN A 102 -11.82 8.82 53.68
C GLN A 102 -13.16 9.05 54.39
N ASP A 103 -13.71 10.27 54.39
CA ASP A 103 -14.88 10.63 55.23
C ASP A 103 -15.99 11.42 54.52
N GLU A 104 -15.94 11.57 53.18
CA GLU A 104 -16.98 12.29 52.43
C GLU A 104 -18.06 11.32 51.93
N PHE A 105 -19.32 11.56 52.29
CA PHE A 105 -20.45 10.73 51.84
C PHE A 105 -21.40 11.52 50.95
N ILE A 106 -21.70 10.95 49.78
CA ILE A 106 -22.59 11.57 48.79
C ILE A 106 -23.74 10.62 48.53
N GLN A 107 -24.92 11.17 48.25
CA GLN A 107 -26.11 10.40 47.95
C GLN A 107 -26.66 10.77 46.59
N LEU A 108 -27.16 9.77 45.86
CA LEU A 108 -27.85 9.94 44.60
C LEU A 108 -29.23 9.31 44.68
N LEU A 109 -30.24 10.09 44.33
CA LEU A 109 -31.56 9.58 44.02
C LEU A 109 -31.66 9.29 42.51
N ALA A 110 -31.97 8.05 42.16
CA ALA A 110 -32.00 7.57 40.79
C ALA A 110 -33.16 6.61 40.54
N CYS A 111 -33.39 6.30 39.26
CA CYS A 111 -34.27 5.23 38.82
C CYS A 111 -33.50 4.13 38.08
N ILE A 112 -33.91 2.87 38.30
CA ILE A 112 -33.36 1.69 37.65
C ILE A 112 -33.90 1.62 36.22
N VAL A 113 -33.01 1.59 35.22
CA VAL A 113 -33.37 1.51 33.80
C VAL A 113 -32.58 0.42 33.08
N PRO A 114 -33.18 -0.28 32.09
CA PRO A 114 -32.46 -1.23 31.26
C PRO A 114 -31.51 -0.51 30.29
N ASN A 115 -30.30 -1.03 30.15
CA ASN A 115 -29.31 -0.60 29.16
C ASN A 115 -29.23 -1.64 28.04
N GLU A 116 -29.60 -1.26 26.82
CA GLU A 116 -29.52 -2.11 25.64
C GLU A 116 -28.09 -2.07 25.09
N SER A 117 -27.27 -3.02 25.52
CA SER A 117 -25.93 -3.23 24.94
C SER A 117 -26.03 -3.98 23.60
N SER A 118 -25.14 -3.65 22.65
CA SER A 118 -25.04 -4.31 21.34
C SER A 118 -24.69 -5.81 21.41
N SER A 119 -24.41 -6.36 22.60
CA SER A 119 -24.06 -7.76 22.85
C SER A 119 -25.24 -8.63 23.32
N GLY A 120 -26.48 -8.13 23.31
CA GLY A 120 -27.70 -8.91 23.60
C GLY A 120 -27.93 -9.27 25.08
N ARG A 121 -27.03 -8.92 26.01
CA ARG A 121 -27.24 -9.04 27.46
C ARG A 121 -27.85 -7.75 28.02
N LYS A 122 -29.06 -7.85 28.57
CA LYS A 122 -29.73 -6.74 29.27
C LYS A 122 -29.02 -6.47 30.60
N GLN A 123 -28.29 -5.37 30.69
CA GLN A 123 -27.75 -4.84 31.94
C GLN A 123 -28.67 -3.75 32.48
N TYR A 124 -28.64 -3.52 33.79
CA TYR A 124 -29.40 -2.45 34.44
C TYR A 124 -28.44 -1.35 34.89
N MET A 125 -28.81 -0.11 34.61
CA MET A 125 -28.07 1.08 35.02
C MET A 125 -28.99 2.00 35.81
N LEU A 126 -28.41 3.00 36.46
CA LEU A 126 -29.15 3.99 37.22
C LEU A 126 -29.15 5.31 36.47
N LYS A 127 -30.33 5.93 36.39
CA LYS A 127 -30.53 7.23 35.76
C LYS A 127 -30.93 8.22 36.86
N SER A 128 -30.21 9.33 37.01
CA SER A 128 -30.53 10.30 38.06
C SER A 128 -31.93 10.88 37.88
N ILE A 129 -32.63 11.14 38.99
CA ILE A 129 -33.92 11.84 38.97
C ILE A 129 -33.72 13.33 38.64
N ASP A 130 -32.64 13.94 39.14
CA ASP A 130 -32.35 15.37 38.97
C ASP A 130 -31.70 15.71 37.62
N ASP A 131 -31.09 14.72 36.95
CA ASP A 131 -30.59 14.82 35.58
C ASP A 131 -30.80 13.51 34.80
N PRO A 132 -31.85 13.43 33.97
CA PRO A 132 -32.11 12.26 33.13
C PRO A 132 -30.96 11.91 32.17
N ASN A 133 -30.06 12.82 31.81
CA ASN A 133 -28.96 12.50 30.91
C ASN A 133 -27.78 11.84 31.65
N TYR A 134 -27.74 11.97 32.97
CA TYR A 134 -26.70 11.39 33.81
C TYR A 134 -27.04 9.95 34.19
N THR A 135 -26.19 9.02 33.76
CA THR A 135 -26.39 7.59 33.99
C THR A 135 -25.13 6.93 34.55
N VAL A 136 -25.31 6.12 35.59
CA VAL A 136 -24.24 5.41 36.28
C VAL A 136 -24.49 3.90 36.32
N GLY A 137 -23.40 3.15 36.26
CA GLY A 137 -23.34 1.71 36.48
C GLY A 137 -22.47 1.40 37.70
N PHE A 138 -22.22 0.10 37.87
CA PHE A 138 -21.40 -0.43 38.95
C PHE A 138 -20.25 -1.24 38.38
N SER A 139 -19.07 -1.14 38.99
CA SER A 139 -17.87 -1.92 38.65
C SER A 139 -17.22 -2.48 39.92
N ASP A 140 -16.73 -3.72 39.90
CA ASP A 140 -15.96 -4.27 41.02
C ASP A 140 -14.50 -3.80 40.90
N ARG A 141 -13.96 -3.17 41.95
CA ARG A 141 -12.60 -2.59 41.99
C ARG A 141 -11.97 -2.78 43.36
N THR A 142 -10.65 -2.64 43.49
CA THR A 142 -10.04 -2.53 44.82
C THR A 142 -10.28 -1.15 45.42
N GLU A 143 -10.26 -1.03 46.75
CA GLU A 143 -10.40 0.27 47.41
C GLU A 143 -9.27 1.24 47.01
N GLU A 144 -8.04 0.74 46.85
CA GLU A 144 -6.90 1.53 46.37
C GLU A 144 -7.13 2.09 44.95
N ASP A 145 -7.66 1.27 44.04
CA ASP A 145 -8.03 1.74 42.69
C ASP A 145 -9.12 2.82 42.75
N CYS A 146 -10.08 2.68 43.66
CA CYS A 146 -11.15 3.66 43.83
C CYS A 146 -10.59 5.01 44.28
N LEU A 147 -9.73 5.01 45.30
CA LEU A 147 -9.08 6.22 45.81
C LEU A 147 -8.18 6.88 44.75
N ALA A 148 -7.48 6.09 43.93
CA ALA A 148 -6.69 6.62 42.81
C ALA A 148 -7.55 7.29 41.72
N VAL A 149 -8.71 6.71 41.41
CA VAL A 149 -9.64 7.23 40.39
C VAL A 149 -10.39 8.48 40.89
N GLN A 150 -10.74 8.54 42.18
CA GLN A 150 -11.39 9.69 42.82
C GLN A 150 -10.50 10.95 42.81
N GLY A 151 -9.18 10.80 42.67
CA GLY A 151 -8.20 11.82 43.05
C GLY A 151 -7.67 12.80 41.99
N SER A 152 -7.95 12.71 40.68
CA SER A 152 -7.42 13.73 39.75
C SER A 152 -8.15 13.91 38.43
N LYS A 153 -8.39 15.18 38.07
CA LYS A 153 -8.79 15.63 36.72
C LYS A 153 -7.84 15.09 35.64
N SER A 154 -6.55 14.91 35.95
CA SER A 154 -5.54 14.39 35.03
C SER A 154 -5.80 12.94 34.64
N PHE A 155 -6.09 12.05 35.59
CA PHE A 155 -6.35 10.64 35.34
C PHE A 155 -7.61 10.42 34.48
N ARG A 156 -8.62 11.27 34.65
CA ARG A 156 -9.87 11.23 33.88
C ARG A 156 -9.68 11.68 32.44
N VAL A 157 -8.92 12.76 32.21
CA VAL A 157 -8.54 13.22 30.86
C VAL A 157 -7.66 12.18 30.17
N GLU A 158 -6.71 11.57 30.89
CA GLU A 158 -5.85 10.51 30.37
C GLU A 158 -6.66 9.26 29.98
N THR A 159 -7.66 8.90 30.77
CA THR A 159 -8.58 7.79 30.46
C THR A 159 -9.47 8.10 29.25
N ALA A 160 -9.98 9.34 29.15
CA ALA A 160 -10.77 9.78 28.01
C ALA A 160 -9.94 9.82 26.72
N LEU A 161 -8.70 10.31 26.81
CA LEU A 161 -7.73 10.30 25.72
C LEU A 161 -7.40 8.87 25.28
N ARG A 162 -7.14 7.95 26.22
CA ARG A 162 -6.91 6.53 25.93
C ARG A 162 -8.09 5.85 25.25
N ARG A 163 -9.32 6.32 25.52
CA ARG A 163 -10.57 5.79 24.94
C ARG A 163 -10.99 6.50 23.66
N ALA A 164 -10.47 7.68 23.38
CA ALA A 164 -10.79 8.45 22.19
C ALA A 164 -10.27 7.74 20.94
N LYS A 165 -11.19 7.36 20.05
CA LYS A 165 -10.85 6.80 18.74
C LYS A 165 -11.18 7.84 17.68
N LEU A 166 -10.22 8.13 16.81
CA LEU A 166 -10.50 8.85 15.58
C LEU A 166 -11.51 8.03 14.77
N GLN A 167 -12.58 8.70 14.33
CA GLN A 167 -13.54 8.10 13.43
C GLN A 167 -13.06 8.28 12.00
N ASP A 168 -13.40 7.34 11.13
CA ASP A 168 -13.24 7.51 9.70
C ASP A 168 -14.24 8.53 9.14
N GLY A 169 -13.88 9.11 8.00
CA GLY A 169 -14.71 10.06 7.28
C GLY A 169 -14.46 9.94 5.78
N TYR A 170 -15.49 10.23 4.98
CA TYR A 170 -15.41 10.22 3.52
C TYR A 170 -15.74 11.60 2.97
N VAL A 171 -15.03 12.00 1.90
CA VAL A 171 -15.28 13.22 1.15
C VAL A 171 -15.59 12.83 -0.29
N GLY A 172 -16.74 13.27 -0.80
CA GLY A 172 -17.08 13.11 -2.21
C GLY A 172 -16.12 13.91 -3.08
N TYR A 173 -15.40 13.24 -3.97
CA TYR A 173 -14.48 13.87 -4.92
C TYR A 173 -15.00 13.74 -6.35
N PRO A 174 -15.14 14.84 -7.12
CA PRO A 174 -15.75 14.82 -8.45
C PRO A 174 -14.75 14.36 -9.52
N TRP A 175 -14.43 13.06 -9.53
CA TRP A 175 -13.40 12.45 -10.39
C TRP A 175 -13.58 12.79 -11.87
N GLU A 176 -14.78 12.62 -12.41
CA GLU A 176 -15.07 12.77 -13.84
C GLU A 176 -14.84 14.21 -14.30
N LYS A 177 -15.33 15.18 -13.52
CA LYS A 177 -15.12 16.60 -13.80
C LYS A 177 -13.63 16.94 -13.76
N LYS A 178 -12.90 16.42 -12.77
CA LYS A 178 -11.44 16.65 -12.66
C LYS A 178 -10.67 16.05 -13.83
N MET A 179 -11.05 14.85 -14.28
CA MET A 179 -10.46 14.21 -15.45
C MET A 179 -10.73 14.99 -16.74
N GLN A 180 -11.92 15.56 -16.90
CA GLN A 180 -12.28 16.36 -18.06
C GLN A 180 -11.57 17.74 -18.08
N ASP A 181 -11.48 18.39 -16.93
CA ASP A 181 -10.96 19.76 -16.82
C ASP A 181 -9.42 19.82 -16.79
N LEU A 182 -8.76 18.81 -16.23
CA LEU A 182 -7.33 18.88 -15.92
C LEU A 182 -6.43 18.05 -16.85
N MET A 183 -6.98 17.03 -17.54
CA MET A 183 -6.16 16.16 -18.37
C MET A 183 -5.87 16.79 -19.74
N PRO A 184 -4.62 16.74 -20.24
CA PRO A 184 -4.28 17.23 -21.58
C PRO A 184 -5.03 16.50 -22.69
N VAL A 185 -5.26 15.20 -22.51
CA VAL A 185 -6.07 14.35 -23.39
C VAL A 185 -7.28 13.90 -22.60
N ALA A 186 -8.48 14.22 -23.11
CA ALA A 186 -9.74 13.92 -22.43
C ALA A 186 -9.84 12.42 -22.11
N ASN A 187 -10.21 12.11 -20.88
CA ASN A 187 -10.35 10.73 -20.37
C ASN A 187 -9.12 9.85 -20.59
N SER A 188 -7.92 10.45 -20.60
CA SER A 188 -6.70 9.67 -20.76
C SER A 188 -5.52 10.07 -19.91
N SER A 189 -4.83 9.04 -19.45
CA SER A 189 -3.63 9.13 -18.64
C SER A 189 -2.37 9.19 -19.51
N CYS A 190 -1.40 10.00 -19.08
CA CYS A 190 -0.02 10.00 -19.57
C CYS A 190 0.89 8.97 -18.86
N PHE A 191 0.35 8.25 -17.86
CA PHE A 191 1.00 7.08 -17.27
C PHE A 191 0.80 5.89 -18.22
N LEU A 192 1.88 5.50 -18.89
CA LEU A 192 1.93 4.44 -19.88
C LEU A 192 2.71 3.26 -19.31
N SER A 193 2.48 2.07 -19.88
CA SER A 193 3.18 0.89 -19.40
C SER A 193 3.44 -0.14 -20.49
N LEU A 194 4.50 -0.92 -20.30
CA LEU A 194 4.85 -2.09 -21.08
C LEU A 194 4.96 -3.28 -20.13
N LEU A 195 4.29 -4.40 -20.45
CA LEU A 195 4.47 -5.65 -19.72
C LEU A 195 5.62 -6.44 -20.32
N LEU A 196 6.55 -6.94 -19.52
CA LEU A 196 7.58 -7.86 -19.97
C LEU A 196 7.38 -9.20 -19.29
N LEU A 197 7.09 -10.22 -20.10
CA LEU A 197 7.10 -11.60 -19.62
C LEU A 197 8.54 -12.12 -19.52
N PRO A 198 8.84 -12.98 -18.53
CA PRO A 198 10.12 -13.65 -18.45
C PRO A 198 10.46 -14.38 -19.74
N LYS A 199 11.73 -14.30 -20.15
CA LYS A 199 12.17 -14.93 -21.39
C LYS A 199 12.19 -16.44 -21.19
N ALA A 200 11.64 -17.21 -22.12
CA ALA A 200 11.81 -18.65 -22.14
C ALA A 200 13.28 -18.97 -22.45
N SER A 201 13.91 -19.80 -21.62
CA SER A 201 15.31 -20.21 -21.78
C SER A 201 15.47 -21.31 -22.82
N ASP A 202 14.41 -22.09 -23.03
CA ASP A 202 14.34 -23.22 -23.96
C ASP A 202 13.26 -23.02 -25.02
N SER A 203 13.39 -23.72 -26.15
CA SER A 203 12.40 -23.69 -27.24
C SER A 203 11.06 -24.33 -26.84
N GLY A 204 11.06 -25.18 -25.80
CA GLY A 204 9.87 -25.81 -25.23
C GLY A 204 9.06 -24.90 -24.30
N GLY A 205 9.63 -23.78 -23.83
CA GLY A 205 8.96 -22.85 -22.92
C GLY A 205 8.74 -23.40 -21.52
N ALA A 206 9.50 -24.43 -21.12
CA ALA A 206 9.39 -25.07 -19.82
C ALA A 206 10.22 -24.33 -18.74
N GLN A 207 11.27 -23.61 -19.15
CA GLN A 207 12.12 -22.84 -18.27
C GLN A 207 12.13 -21.36 -18.64
N TYR A 208 12.27 -20.51 -17.63
CA TYR A 208 12.35 -19.07 -17.79
C TYR A 208 13.67 -18.56 -17.21
N ASN A 209 14.23 -17.55 -17.88
CA ASN A 209 15.31 -16.75 -17.31
C ASN A 209 14.83 -16.09 -16.01
N ASP A 210 15.77 -15.74 -15.14
CA ASP A 210 15.46 -15.13 -13.86
C ASP A 210 14.84 -13.72 -13.99
N LEU A 211 14.45 -13.18 -12.84
CA LEU A 211 13.82 -11.87 -12.76
C LEU A 211 14.77 -10.75 -13.20
N GLU A 212 16.07 -10.90 -12.93
CA GLU A 212 17.10 -9.92 -13.27
C GLU A 212 17.28 -9.80 -14.80
N ASP A 213 17.20 -10.91 -15.54
CA ASP A 213 17.15 -10.88 -17.01
C ASP A 213 15.93 -10.08 -17.51
N THR A 214 14.78 -10.28 -16.88
CA THR A 214 13.54 -9.57 -17.28
C THR A 214 13.64 -8.07 -16.99
N LEU A 215 14.22 -7.68 -15.85
CA LEU A 215 14.52 -6.28 -15.51
C LEU A 215 15.55 -5.68 -16.47
N SER A 216 16.61 -6.42 -16.79
CA SER A 216 17.65 -6.00 -17.74
C SER A 216 17.07 -5.75 -19.13
N ARG A 217 16.16 -6.62 -19.60
CA ARG A 217 15.44 -6.43 -20.87
C ARG A 217 14.55 -5.20 -20.85
N ALA A 218 13.90 -4.90 -19.72
CA ALA A 218 13.09 -3.68 -19.57
C ALA A 218 13.97 -2.42 -19.66
N ASN A 219 15.13 -2.44 -18.98
CA ASN A 219 16.09 -1.35 -19.03
C ASN A 219 16.65 -1.15 -20.45
N ALA A 220 17.04 -2.23 -21.11
CA ALA A 220 17.55 -2.20 -22.48
C ALA A 220 16.52 -1.62 -23.46
N TRP A 221 15.24 -2.05 -23.37
CA TRP A 221 14.17 -1.51 -24.22
C TRP A 221 13.98 -0.01 -24.02
N LEU A 222 14.01 0.48 -22.77
CA LEU A 222 13.88 1.89 -22.46
C LEU A 222 15.07 2.70 -23.00
N ALA A 223 16.29 2.25 -22.72
CA ALA A 223 17.51 2.90 -23.16
C ALA A 223 17.60 2.96 -24.70
N ALA A 224 17.26 1.87 -25.39
CA ALA A 224 17.20 1.82 -26.85
C ALA A 224 16.15 2.77 -27.41
N SER A 225 14.94 2.80 -26.82
CA SER A 225 13.88 3.74 -27.22
C SER A 225 14.38 5.19 -27.16
N GLN A 226 15.00 5.57 -26.05
CA GLN A 226 15.52 6.93 -25.85
C GLN A 226 16.66 7.27 -26.81
N ALA A 227 17.57 6.31 -27.05
CA ALA A 227 18.68 6.46 -28.00
C ALA A 227 18.18 6.66 -29.45
N HIS A 228 17.09 5.98 -29.83
CA HIS A 228 16.42 6.19 -31.11
C HIS A 228 15.58 7.46 -31.19
N GLY A 229 15.59 8.31 -30.15
CA GLY A 229 14.93 9.61 -30.15
C GLY A 229 13.45 9.57 -29.75
N VAL A 230 12.97 8.46 -29.17
CA VAL A 230 11.62 8.39 -28.57
C VAL A 230 11.59 9.26 -27.30
N PRO A 231 10.73 10.29 -27.20
CA PRO A 231 10.75 11.23 -26.08
C PRO A 231 9.95 10.70 -24.89
N ILE A 232 10.47 9.67 -24.22
CA ILE A 232 9.88 9.07 -23.02
C ILE A 232 10.85 9.11 -21.83
N VAL A 233 10.28 9.06 -20.62
CA VAL A 233 11.01 8.97 -19.34
C VAL A 233 10.53 7.80 -18.51
N PHE A 234 11.47 7.22 -17.76
CA PHE A 234 11.20 6.24 -16.72
C PHE A 234 10.32 6.85 -15.63
N LEU A 235 9.33 6.10 -15.15
CA LEU A 235 8.57 6.46 -13.96
C LEU A 235 8.74 5.45 -12.84
N ASN A 236 8.49 4.18 -13.14
CA ASN A 236 8.53 3.12 -12.15
C ASN A 236 8.74 1.76 -12.83
N ILE A 237 9.18 0.79 -12.04
CA ILE A 237 9.21 -0.61 -12.42
C ILE A 237 8.56 -1.43 -11.32
N GLN A 238 7.70 -2.36 -11.69
CA GLN A 238 6.95 -3.18 -10.74
C GLN A 238 6.94 -4.63 -11.20
N THR A 239 7.15 -5.55 -10.27
CA THR A 239 6.90 -6.98 -10.52
C THR A 239 5.41 -7.29 -10.41
N GLU A 240 4.87 -7.96 -11.41
CA GLU A 240 3.48 -8.41 -11.47
C GLU A 240 3.41 -9.93 -11.44
N SER A 241 2.63 -10.47 -10.50
CA SER A 241 2.39 -11.91 -10.39
C SER A 241 1.22 -12.31 -11.30
N LEU A 242 1.50 -13.16 -12.29
CA LEU A 242 0.51 -13.70 -13.22
C LEU A 242 0.31 -15.19 -12.92
N LEU A 243 -0.93 -15.59 -12.67
CA LEU A 243 -1.27 -16.99 -12.50
C LEU A 243 -1.30 -17.69 -13.86
N THR A 244 -0.65 -18.84 -13.95
CA THR A 244 -0.70 -19.71 -15.11
C THR A 244 -0.88 -21.15 -14.65
N LYS A 245 -1.58 -21.94 -15.46
CA LYS A 245 -1.56 -23.40 -15.27
C LYS A 245 -0.19 -23.91 -15.70
N ILE A 246 0.46 -24.70 -14.87
CA ILE A 246 1.69 -25.42 -15.20
C ILE A 246 1.37 -26.91 -15.23
N SER A 247 2.10 -27.68 -16.03
CA SER A 247 1.89 -29.14 -16.14
C SER A 247 3.17 -29.80 -16.65
N GLY A 248 3.37 -31.07 -16.33
CA GLY A 248 4.49 -31.87 -16.85
C GLY A 248 5.85 -31.27 -16.50
N GLU A 249 6.69 -31.07 -17.52
CA GLU A 249 8.06 -30.55 -17.37
C GLU A 249 8.12 -29.16 -16.74
N THR A 250 7.15 -28.28 -17.04
CA THR A 250 7.09 -26.95 -16.44
C THR A 250 6.85 -27.02 -14.93
N ALA A 251 5.95 -27.90 -14.47
CA ALA A 251 5.68 -28.09 -13.05
C ALA A 251 6.92 -28.60 -12.30
N SER A 252 7.59 -29.60 -12.87
CA SER A 252 8.83 -30.16 -12.33
C SER A 252 10.01 -29.18 -12.31
N ALA A 253 10.03 -28.19 -13.21
CA ALA A 253 11.08 -27.18 -13.29
C ALA A 253 10.83 -25.95 -12.39
N THR A 254 9.63 -25.81 -11.83
CA THR A 254 9.32 -24.69 -10.95
C THR A 254 9.93 -24.85 -9.55
N VAL A 255 10.28 -23.73 -8.93
CA VAL A 255 10.65 -23.72 -7.51
C VAL A 255 9.38 -23.92 -6.67
N ASN A 256 9.39 -24.91 -5.79
CA ASN A 256 8.30 -25.15 -4.85
C ASN A 256 8.30 -24.09 -3.75
N ALA A 257 7.17 -23.44 -3.51
CA ALA A 257 7.00 -22.46 -2.43
C ALA A 257 6.61 -23.09 -1.07
N GLY A 258 6.81 -24.40 -0.90
CA GLY A 258 6.29 -25.17 0.24
C GLY A 258 7.11 -25.09 1.53
N SER A 259 8.34 -24.59 1.50
CA SER A 259 9.23 -24.50 2.67
C SER A 259 9.89 -23.13 2.79
N LEU A 260 10.03 -22.63 4.03
CA LEU A 260 10.73 -21.38 4.34
C LEU A 260 12.22 -21.42 3.92
N SER A 261 12.83 -22.61 3.87
CA SER A 261 14.21 -22.80 3.40
C SER A 261 14.40 -22.47 1.92
N ASP A 262 13.34 -22.58 1.12
CA ASP A 262 13.41 -22.45 -0.33
C ASP A 262 13.11 -21.00 -0.79
N LEU A 263 12.82 -20.10 0.16
CA LEU A 263 12.56 -18.67 -0.09
C LEU A 263 13.76 -17.94 -0.71
N SER A 264 14.99 -18.36 -0.43
CA SER A 264 16.18 -17.75 -1.06
C SER A 264 16.19 -17.99 -2.57
N ASN A 265 15.75 -19.17 -3.02
CA ASN A 265 15.63 -19.50 -4.43
C ASN A 265 14.45 -18.76 -5.07
N LEU A 266 13.43 -18.43 -4.29
CA LEU A 266 12.31 -17.60 -4.71
C LEU A 266 12.67 -16.13 -4.89
N ALA A 267 13.82 -15.62 -4.43
CA ALA A 267 14.11 -14.19 -4.53
C ALA A 267 14.16 -13.71 -5.99
N ASN A 268 14.87 -14.46 -6.85
CA ASN A 268 15.11 -14.08 -8.24
C ASN A 268 14.39 -14.95 -9.26
N VAL A 269 13.62 -15.96 -8.84
CA VAL A 269 12.94 -16.84 -9.80
C VAL A 269 11.80 -16.12 -10.53
N SER A 270 11.69 -16.37 -11.83
CA SER A 270 10.62 -15.84 -12.68
C SER A 270 9.35 -16.68 -12.66
N LEU A 271 9.43 -17.93 -12.25
CA LEU A 271 8.29 -18.84 -12.15
C LEU A 271 8.46 -19.73 -10.92
N TYR A 272 7.46 -19.74 -10.04
CA TYR A 272 7.38 -20.69 -8.94
C TYR A 272 6.01 -21.36 -8.91
N GLY A 273 5.98 -22.61 -8.45
CA GLY A 273 4.82 -23.48 -8.49
C GLY A 273 4.30 -23.81 -7.10
N PHE A 274 3.00 -24.09 -7.04
CA PHE A 274 2.38 -24.78 -5.91
C PHE A 274 1.17 -25.59 -6.41
N GLU A 275 0.83 -26.63 -5.67
CA GLU A 275 -0.35 -27.45 -5.93
C GLU A 275 -1.57 -26.84 -5.22
N ASP A 276 -2.70 -26.70 -5.93
CA ASP A 276 -3.96 -26.26 -5.32
C ASP A 276 -4.63 -27.37 -4.50
N TYR A 277 -5.74 -27.05 -3.83
CA TYR A 277 -6.48 -28.04 -3.00
C TYR A 277 -7.02 -29.24 -3.82
N HIS A 278 -7.14 -29.11 -5.14
CA HIS A 278 -7.66 -30.14 -6.03
C HIS A 278 -6.55 -30.95 -6.73
N GLY A 279 -5.27 -30.68 -6.42
CA GLY A 279 -4.14 -31.38 -7.04
C GLY A 279 -3.70 -30.80 -8.38
N VAL A 280 -4.08 -29.54 -8.68
CA VAL A 280 -3.70 -28.86 -9.92
C VAL A 280 -2.46 -28.00 -9.67
N ASP A 281 -1.41 -28.22 -10.46
CA ASP A 281 -0.21 -27.38 -10.41
C ASP A 281 -0.50 -25.98 -10.97
N ILE A 282 -0.31 -24.98 -10.11
CA ILE A 282 -0.43 -23.55 -10.44
C ILE A 282 0.96 -22.91 -10.39
N GLY A 283 1.31 -22.24 -11.48
CA GLY A 283 2.50 -21.42 -11.57
C GLY A 283 2.18 -19.95 -11.34
N VAL A 284 3.07 -19.26 -10.65
CA VAL A 284 3.10 -17.80 -10.53
C VAL A 284 4.28 -17.28 -11.33
N VAL A 285 3.99 -16.68 -12.48
CA VAL A 285 4.97 -15.99 -13.31
C VAL A 285 5.18 -14.58 -12.77
N ARG A 286 6.43 -14.19 -12.50
CA ARG A 286 6.81 -12.83 -12.15
C ARG A 286 7.16 -12.05 -13.40
N ALA A 287 6.15 -11.41 -13.97
CA ALA A 287 6.35 -10.46 -15.04
C ALA A 287 6.84 -9.11 -14.49
N VAL A 288 7.39 -8.27 -15.36
CA VAL A 288 7.83 -6.91 -15.01
C VAL A 288 6.98 -5.92 -15.78
N ARG A 289 6.34 -4.99 -15.08
CA ARG A 289 5.73 -3.81 -15.68
C ARG A 289 6.65 -2.62 -15.58
N LEU A 290 7.04 -2.12 -16.75
CA LEU A 290 7.74 -0.86 -16.89
C LEU A 290 6.71 0.25 -17.09
N TRP A 291 6.72 1.24 -16.20
CA TRP A 291 5.92 2.47 -16.30
C TRP A 291 6.77 3.60 -16.87
N TYR A 292 6.22 4.30 -17.84
CA TYR A 292 6.88 5.43 -18.50
C TYR A 292 5.87 6.52 -18.84
N ALA A 293 6.37 7.71 -19.16
CA ALA A 293 5.56 8.83 -19.63
C ALA A 293 6.26 9.56 -20.78
N PRO A 294 5.52 10.26 -21.65
CA PRO A 294 6.11 11.16 -22.63
C PRO A 294 6.79 12.35 -21.93
N PHE A 295 8.03 12.65 -22.30
CA PHE A 295 8.85 13.66 -21.63
C PHE A 295 8.21 15.07 -21.66
N GLY A 296 7.76 15.52 -22.82
CA GLY A 296 7.08 16.82 -22.98
C GLY A 296 5.56 16.76 -22.86
N GLY A 297 4.97 15.56 -22.68
CA GLY A 297 3.52 15.33 -22.75
C GLY A 297 3.02 14.83 -24.12
N GLU A 298 1.69 14.77 -24.25
CA GLU A 298 1.00 14.43 -25.50
C GLU A 298 0.38 15.69 -26.12
N LEU A 299 0.57 15.88 -27.42
CA LEU A 299 -0.05 16.96 -28.19
C LEU A 299 -1.08 16.40 -29.17
N ALA A 300 -2.28 16.98 -29.19
CA ALA A 300 -3.33 16.64 -30.13
C ALA A 300 -3.20 17.43 -31.43
N VAL A 301 -3.19 16.73 -32.56
CA VAL A 301 -3.16 17.28 -33.91
C VAL A 301 -4.42 16.82 -34.64
N GLU A 302 -5.32 17.76 -34.94
CA GLU A 302 -6.52 17.50 -35.72
C GLU A 302 -6.22 17.69 -37.21
N ILE A 303 -6.32 16.61 -37.99
CA ILE A 303 -6.17 16.64 -39.43
C ILE A 303 -7.56 16.72 -40.06
N LYS A 304 -7.89 17.92 -40.56
CA LYS A 304 -9.15 18.19 -41.26
C LYS A 304 -9.04 17.78 -42.73
N LEU A 305 -10.02 16.99 -43.16
CA LEU A 305 -10.08 16.40 -44.50
C LEU A 305 -11.11 17.15 -45.36
N GLN A 306 -10.81 17.27 -46.65
CA GLN A 306 -11.62 17.92 -47.68
C GLN A 306 -11.82 16.95 -48.85
N GLU A 307 -12.87 17.16 -49.64
CA GLU A 307 -13.21 16.30 -50.79
C GLU A 307 -12.11 16.24 -51.85
N THR A 308 -11.31 17.30 -51.97
CA THR A 308 -10.19 17.40 -52.90
C THR A 308 -8.93 16.66 -52.44
N ASP A 309 -8.92 16.08 -51.23
CA ASP A 309 -7.72 15.41 -50.68
C ASP A 309 -7.52 14.00 -51.24
N LEU A 310 -6.56 13.88 -52.16
CA LEU A 310 -6.14 12.60 -52.74
C LEU A 310 -5.26 11.76 -51.78
N LYS A 311 -4.49 12.43 -50.91
CA LYS A 311 -3.57 11.82 -49.95
C LYS A 311 -3.51 12.62 -48.65
N LEU A 312 -3.12 11.98 -47.55
CA LEU A 312 -3.01 12.64 -46.24
C LEU A 312 -1.78 13.57 -46.13
N GLY A 313 -0.74 13.33 -46.92
CA GLY A 313 0.48 14.14 -46.93
C GLY A 313 1.56 13.71 -45.95
N PHE A 314 1.43 12.56 -45.28
CA PHE A 314 2.45 12.00 -44.41
C PHE A 314 2.48 10.46 -44.50
N ALA A 315 3.60 9.87 -44.09
CA ALA A 315 3.78 8.43 -43.94
C ALA A 315 4.05 8.06 -42.47
N ILE A 316 3.74 6.81 -42.13
CA ILE A 316 4.02 6.24 -40.82
C ILE A 316 4.95 5.03 -40.96
N SER A 317 5.83 4.85 -39.97
CA SER A 317 6.69 3.67 -39.84
C SER A 317 6.70 3.20 -38.39
N ARG A 318 7.38 2.08 -38.14
CA ARG A 318 7.52 1.48 -36.81
C ARG A 318 9.00 1.38 -36.42
N THR A 319 9.33 1.65 -35.16
CA THR A 319 10.67 1.40 -34.60
C THR A 319 10.84 -0.08 -34.21
N ASP A 320 12.07 -0.50 -33.92
CA ASP A 320 12.32 -1.86 -33.44
C ASP A 320 11.70 -2.10 -32.05
N GLU A 321 11.58 -1.05 -31.24
CA GLU A 321 10.91 -1.05 -29.93
C GLU A 321 9.38 -1.08 -30.01
N GLY A 322 8.82 -1.01 -31.23
CA GLY A 322 7.41 -1.15 -31.50
C GLY A 322 6.60 0.15 -31.47
N PHE A 323 7.25 1.31 -31.46
CA PHE A 323 6.55 2.60 -31.55
C PHE A 323 6.18 2.95 -32.99
N ILE A 324 4.97 3.46 -33.19
CA ILE A 324 4.58 4.08 -34.47
C ILE A 324 5.03 5.54 -34.47
N TYR A 325 5.64 5.99 -35.57
CA TYR A 325 6.08 7.37 -35.73
C TYR A 325 5.78 7.91 -37.13
N ILE A 326 5.70 9.24 -37.25
CA ILE A 326 5.61 9.92 -38.55
C ILE A 326 6.99 9.84 -39.20
N SER A 327 7.13 9.07 -40.28
CA SER A 327 8.42 8.82 -40.93
C SER A 327 8.76 9.85 -41.99
N SER A 328 7.76 10.40 -42.68
CA SER A 328 7.93 11.50 -43.62
C SER A 328 6.66 12.35 -43.71
N VAL A 329 6.85 13.61 -44.10
CA VAL A 329 5.77 14.56 -44.43
C VAL A 329 6.10 15.19 -45.77
N ILE A 330 5.11 15.31 -46.64
CA ILE A 330 5.27 15.87 -47.98
C ILE A 330 5.43 17.38 -47.85
N ASP A 331 6.51 17.92 -48.41
CA ASP A 331 6.72 19.35 -48.47
C ASP A 331 5.81 19.96 -49.55
N SER A 332 5.21 21.10 -49.22
CA SER A 332 4.27 21.84 -50.05
C SER A 332 4.89 22.45 -51.32
N ASP A 333 6.22 22.37 -51.46
CA ASP A 333 6.96 23.01 -52.55
C ASP A 333 6.91 22.20 -53.86
N GLU A 334 6.35 20.97 -53.84
CA GLU A 334 6.48 20.05 -54.97
C GLU A 334 5.37 20.12 -56.04
N LYS A 335 4.24 20.81 -55.85
CA LYS A 335 3.20 20.98 -56.91
C LYS A 335 2.34 22.25 -56.73
N GLU A 336 2.42 23.18 -57.70
CA GLU A 336 1.60 24.41 -57.74
C GLU A 336 0.09 24.14 -57.95
N ASP A 337 -0.28 23.01 -58.55
CA ASP A 337 -1.67 22.75 -59.00
C ASP A 337 -2.56 22.01 -57.98
N ALA A 338 -2.02 21.54 -56.86
CA ALA A 338 -2.78 20.87 -55.81
C ALA A 338 -2.50 21.58 -54.49
N GLY A 339 -3.51 22.26 -53.93
CA GLY A 339 -3.40 23.03 -52.69
C GLY A 339 -2.80 22.25 -51.50
N PRO A 340 -2.57 22.93 -50.36
CA PRO A 340 -1.81 22.37 -49.24
C PRO A 340 -2.41 21.06 -48.74
N THR A 341 -1.58 20.03 -48.54
CA THR A 341 -2.03 18.70 -48.09
C THR A 341 -2.64 18.75 -46.68
N PRO A 342 -3.44 17.75 -46.28
CA PRO A 342 -4.01 17.70 -44.93
C PRO A 342 -2.97 17.85 -43.82
N SER A 343 -1.80 17.21 -43.97
CA SER A 343 -0.67 17.30 -43.04
C SER A 343 -0.09 18.72 -42.91
N THR A 344 -0.03 19.47 -44.01
CA THR A 344 0.46 20.85 -44.01
C THR A 344 -0.55 21.77 -43.33
N ARG A 345 -1.84 21.62 -43.65
CA ARG A 345 -2.92 22.43 -43.07
C ARG A 345 -3.10 22.20 -41.56
N SER A 346 -2.74 21.01 -41.07
CA SER A 346 -2.82 20.69 -39.63
C SER A 346 -1.56 21.09 -38.83
N GLY A 347 -0.53 21.65 -39.48
CA GLY A 347 0.74 22.00 -38.85
C GLY A 347 1.64 20.79 -38.56
N LEU A 348 1.31 19.60 -39.06
CA LEU A 348 2.12 18.39 -38.87
C LEU A 348 3.51 18.54 -39.51
N THR A 349 3.60 19.23 -40.65
CA THR A 349 4.88 19.53 -41.31
C THR A 349 5.81 20.33 -40.40
N TYR A 350 5.29 21.32 -39.67
CA TYR A 350 6.09 22.10 -38.72
C TYR A 350 6.58 21.22 -37.57
N LEU A 351 5.67 20.45 -36.95
CA LEU A 351 6.03 19.54 -35.84
C LEU A 351 7.07 18.50 -36.25
N TYR A 352 6.94 17.94 -37.46
CA TYR A 352 7.91 17.00 -38.01
C TYR A 352 9.29 17.64 -38.19
N LYS A 353 9.36 18.86 -38.74
CA LYS A 353 10.62 19.61 -38.92
C LYS A 353 11.26 19.97 -37.57
N GLU A 354 10.47 20.38 -36.58
CA GLU A 354 10.98 20.63 -35.23
C GLU A 354 11.50 19.35 -34.54
N ALA A 355 10.83 18.21 -34.74
CA ALA A 355 11.28 16.91 -34.25
C ALA A 355 12.65 16.54 -34.84
N GLN A 356 12.79 16.69 -36.16
CA GLN A 356 14.05 16.44 -36.85
C GLN A 356 15.18 17.35 -36.35
N LYS A 357 14.92 18.66 -36.19
CA LYS A 357 15.90 19.61 -35.64
C LYS A 357 16.36 19.22 -34.23
N ALA A 358 15.44 18.69 -33.41
CA ALA A 358 15.74 18.21 -32.07
C ALA A 358 16.32 16.78 -32.03
N SER A 359 16.51 16.14 -33.19
CA SER A 359 16.88 14.72 -33.32
C SER A 359 15.95 13.79 -32.52
N LYS A 360 14.64 14.05 -32.59
CA LYS A 360 13.58 13.26 -31.96
C LYS A 360 12.64 12.67 -33.00
N LEU A 361 12.03 11.55 -32.64
CA LEU A 361 10.96 10.94 -33.43
C LEU A 361 9.60 11.52 -33.00
N LEU A 362 8.76 11.82 -33.99
CA LEU A 362 7.38 12.22 -33.76
C LEU A 362 6.50 10.98 -33.58
N ILE A 363 6.49 10.45 -32.36
CA ILE A 363 5.78 9.22 -32.00
C ILE A 363 4.27 9.48 -31.98
N VAL A 364 3.50 8.62 -32.65
CA VAL A 364 2.04 8.62 -32.61
C VAL A 364 1.62 7.78 -31.41
N SER A 365 1.07 8.42 -30.38
CA SER A 365 0.57 7.72 -29.19
C SER A 365 -0.83 7.19 -29.40
N ARG A 366 -1.67 7.92 -30.16
CA ARG A 366 -3.10 7.60 -30.37
C ARG A 366 -3.60 8.00 -31.73
N VAL A 367 -4.60 7.25 -32.21
CA VAL A 367 -5.42 7.61 -33.37
C VAL A 367 -6.89 7.52 -33.00
N SER A 368 -7.60 8.64 -33.06
CA SER A 368 -9.01 8.74 -32.64
C SER A 368 -9.22 8.32 -31.18
N ASN A 369 -8.33 8.79 -30.30
CA ASN A 369 -8.26 8.49 -28.85
C ASN A 369 -7.89 7.04 -28.46
N GLU A 370 -7.79 6.12 -29.42
CA GLU A 370 -7.27 4.77 -29.17
C GLU A 370 -5.75 4.78 -29.10
N LYS A 371 -5.17 4.17 -28.05
CA LYS A 371 -3.71 4.04 -27.90
C LYS A 371 -3.15 3.11 -28.98
N VAL A 372 -2.02 3.49 -29.57
CA VAL A 372 -1.28 2.70 -30.58
C VAL A 372 0.17 2.43 -30.18
N LEU A 373 0.43 2.39 -28.87
CA LEU A 373 1.75 2.18 -28.27
C LEU A 373 2.03 0.68 -28.05
N PRO A 374 3.30 0.25 -27.97
CA PRO A 374 3.64 -1.12 -27.58
C PRO A 374 3.17 -1.41 -26.14
N TRP A 375 2.63 -2.62 -25.90
CA TRP A 375 1.97 -2.95 -24.63
C TRP A 375 2.48 -4.21 -23.94
N MET A 376 3.20 -5.08 -24.66
CA MET A 376 3.73 -6.33 -24.07
C MET A 376 5.00 -6.80 -24.79
N VAL A 377 5.88 -7.47 -24.07
CA VAL A 377 6.97 -8.28 -24.60
C VAL A 377 6.72 -9.72 -24.17
N SER A 378 6.62 -10.64 -25.13
CA SER A 378 6.36 -12.06 -24.88
C SER A 378 7.56 -12.77 -24.25
N SER A 379 7.33 -14.01 -23.81
CA SER A 379 8.38 -14.91 -23.35
C SER A 379 9.39 -15.28 -24.45
N THR A 380 9.01 -15.18 -25.73
CA THR A 380 9.94 -15.34 -26.85
C THR A 380 10.79 -14.09 -27.11
N GLY A 381 10.51 -12.97 -26.43
CA GLY A 381 11.18 -11.69 -26.65
C GLY A 381 10.50 -10.78 -27.67
N ALA A 382 9.41 -11.22 -28.31
CA ALA A 382 8.70 -10.42 -29.31
C ALA A 382 7.87 -9.29 -28.67
N ILE A 383 7.95 -8.09 -29.25
CA ILE A 383 7.18 -6.94 -28.80
C ILE A 383 5.80 -6.94 -29.48
N ARG A 384 4.74 -6.99 -28.68
CA ARG A 384 3.36 -6.79 -29.13
C ARG A 384 3.08 -5.30 -29.27
N CYS A 385 2.81 -4.91 -30.51
CA CYS A 385 2.55 -3.56 -30.97
C CYS A 385 1.55 -3.61 -32.14
N TYR A 386 1.07 -2.44 -32.57
CA TYR A 386 0.17 -2.34 -33.72
C TYR A 386 0.97 -2.40 -35.04
N ASP A 387 0.37 -2.96 -36.08
CA ASP A 387 0.97 -2.99 -37.41
C ASP A 387 0.65 -1.73 -38.22
N THR A 388 1.56 -1.33 -39.10
CA THR A 388 1.40 -0.12 -39.92
C THR A 388 0.35 -0.25 -41.00
N ILE A 389 -0.01 -1.48 -41.41
CA ILE A 389 -0.97 -1.75 -42.48
C ILE A 389 -2.39 -1.45 -42.00
N SER A 390 -2.80 -2.05 -40.87
CA SER A 390 -4.11 -1.82 -40.26
C SER A 390 -4.29 -0.35 -39.87
N LEU A 391 -3.22 0.30 -39.37
CA LEU A 391 -3.26 1.71 -39.04
C LEU A 391 -3.42 2.60 -40.29
N SER A 392 -2.68 2.30 -41.36
CA SER A 392 -2.81 3.01 -42.65
C SER A 392 -4.20 2.82 -43.26
N GLN A 393 -4.79 1.62 -43.14
CA GLN A 393 -6.17 1.35 -43.54
C GLN A 393 -7.16 2.21 -42.74
N LYS A 394 -7.02 2.28 -41.40
CA LYS A 394 -7.87 3.13 -40.54
C LYS A 394 -7.78 4.60 -40.95
N LEU A 395 -6.57 5.13 -41.15
CA LEU A 395 -6.35 6.51 -41.61
C LEU A 395 -6.97 6.76 -42.99
N SER A 396 -6.90 5.78 -43.89
CA SER A 396 -7.53 5.85 -45.21
C SER A 396 -9.06 5.87 -45.11
N LEU A 397 -9.66 5.09 -44.21
CA LEU A 397 -11.09 5.10 -43.96
C LEU A 397 -11.58 6.46 -43.45
N HIS A 398 -10.82 7.12 -42.58
CA HIS A 398 -11.12 8.50 -42.16
C HIS A 398 -11.20 9.47 -43.36
N ARG A 399 -10.24 9.36 -44.29
CA ARG A 399 -10.23 10.15 -45.54
C ARG A 399 -11.45 9.87 -46.40
N HIS A 400 -11.77 8.60 -46.66
CA HIS A 400 -12.93 8.22 -47.46
C HIS A 400 -14.26 8.62 -46.82
N ALA A 401 -14.34 8.61 -45.49
CA ALA A 401 -15.52 9.03 -44.74
C ALA A 401 -15.56 10.55 -44.48
N LEU A 402 -14.55 11.32 -44.92
CA LEU A 402 -14.37 12.75 -44.64
C LEU A 402 -14.50 13.08 -43.14
N ARG A 403 -14.05 12.16 -42.28
CA ARG A 403 -14.03 12.35 -40.82
C ARG A 403 -12.65 12.83 -40.39
N PRO A 404 -12.54 13.92 -39.60
CA PRO A 404 -11.25 14.42 -39.15
C PRO A 404 -10.49 13.31 -38.40
N ILE A 405 -9.17 13.31 -38.57
CA ILE A 405 -8.28 12.38 -37.87
C ILE A 405 -7.72 13.13 -36.67
N LEU A 406 -7.96 12.61 -35.47
CA LEU A 406 -7.32 13.11 -34.26
C LEU A 406 -6.09 12.25 -33.95
N LEU A 407 -4.91 12.78 -34.22
CA LEU A 407 -3.65 12.16 -33.85
C LEU A 407 -3.16 12.75 -32.53
N HIS A 408 -2.70 11.90 -31.62
CA HIS A 408 -1.91 12.37 -30.49
C HIS A 408 -0.46 11.97 -30.71
N VAL A 409 0.46 12.91 -30.48
CA VAL A 409 1.88 12.71 -30.65
C VAL A 409 2.65 13.01 -29.37
N PHE A 410 3.73 12.30 -29.11
CA PHE A 410 4.64 12.67 -28.03
C PHE A 410 5.45 13.88 -28.44
N VAL A 411 5.63 14.79 -27.49
CA VAL A 411 6.52 15.95 -27.62
C VAL A 411 7.72 15.81 -26.69
N TRP A 412 8.82 16.43 -27.07
CA TRP A 412 10.08 16.47 -26.32
C TRP A 412 10.30 17.79 -25.59
N ASP A 413 9.44 18.79 -25.83
CA ASP A 413 9.48 20.07 -25.14
C ASP A 413 8.06 20.40 -24.64
N PRO A 414 7.85 20.52 -23.32
CA PRO A 414 6.56 20.93 -22.75
C PRO A 414 6.04 22.27 -23.30
N SER A 415 6.92 23.17 -23.76
CA SER A 415 6.54 24.47 -24.32
C SER A 415 5.63 24.31 -25.56
N LEU A 416 5.83 23.25 -26.34
CA LEU A 416 5.06 22.95 -27.55
C LEU A 416 3.59 22.63 -27.24
N VAL A 417 3.31 22.07 -26.06
CA VAL A 417 1.92 21.80 -25.61
C VAL A 417 1.22 23.08 -25.15
N SER A 418 1.99 24.07 -24.67
CA SER A 418 1.48 25.34 -24.17
C SER A 418 1.02 26.26 -25.30
N VAL A 419 1.74 26.27 -26.43
CA VAL A 419 1.39 27.08 -27.62
C VAL A 419 0.02 26.68 -28.19
N SER A 420 -0.33 25.40 -28.14
CA SER A 420 -1.63 24.89 -28.63
C SER A 420 -2.81 25.23 -27.71
N LYS A 421 -2.56 25.68 -26.47
CA LYS A 421 -3.59 26.00 -25.46
C LYS A 421 -3.97 27.48 -25.38
N ILE A 422 -3.29 28.36 -26.13
CA ILE A 422 -3.54 29.82 -26.13
C ILE A 422 -4.99 30.17 -26.56
N GLY A 423 -5.73 29.23 -27.17
CA GLY A 423 -7.11 29.44 -27.57
C GLY A 423 -8.21 29.23 -26.50
N LYS A 424 -7.92 28.72 -25.28
CA LYS A 424 -9.03 28.33 -24.37
C LYS A 424 -9.01 28.75 -22.90
N TYR A 425 -7.91 29.18 -22.28
CA TYR A 425 -8.00 29.68 -20.89
C TYR A 425 -6.99 30.78 -20.57
N ASN A 426 -7.52 31.94 -20.13
CA ASN A 426 -6.77 32.97 -19.44
C ASN A 426 -6.25 32.43 -18.09
N LYS A 427 -4.92 32.51 -17.93
CA LYS A 427 -4.06 32.60 -16.74
C LYS A 427 -2.98 31.50 -16.73
N PRO A 428 -1.69 31.88 -16.74
CA PRO A 428 -0.59 30.93 -16.56
C PRO A 428 -0.63 30.43 -15.11
N VAL A 429 -0.95 29.16 -14.92
CA VAL A 429 -0.51 28.45 -13.71
C VAL A 429 0.94 28.11 -13.97
N THR A 430 1.84 28.72 -13.20
CA THR A 430 3.24 28.35 -13.11
C THR A 430 3.30 26.86 -12.76
N THR A 431 3.57 26.01 -13.75
CA THR A 431 3.91 24.62 -13.50
C THR A 431 5.26 24.61 -12.81
N ALA A 432 5.28 24.17 -11.55
CA ALA A 432 6.50 23.86 -10.83
C ALA A 432 7.39 22.94 -11.69
N ALA A 433 8.70 23.22 -11.65
CA ALA A 433 9.72 22.38 -12.27
C ALA A 433 9.53 20.91 -11.85
N PRO A 434 9.93 19.93 -12.70
CA PRO A 434 9.98 18.54 -12.27
C PRO A 434 10.88 18.44 -11.02
N PRO A 435 10.63 17.49 -10.11
CA PRO A 435 11.51 17.29 -8.97
C PRO A 435 12.93 17.06 -9.49
N PRO A 436 13.97 17.62 -8.84
CA PRO A 436 15.33 17.38 -9.26
C PRO A 436 15.59 15.88 -9.20
N VAL A 437 16.05 15.33 -10.33
CA VAL A 437 16.71 14.02 -10.36
C VAL A 437 17.77 14.07 -9.28
N MET A 438 17.75 13.11 -8.34
CA MET A 438 18.81 12.96 -7.35
C MET A 438 20.13 12.73 -8.09
N ALA A 439 20.87 13.82 -8.32
CA ALA A 439 22.27 13.75 -8.68
C ALA A 439 22.99 13.17 -7.47
N ILE A 440 23.62 12.01 -7.67
CA ILE A 440 24.50 11.39 -6.68
C ILE A 440 25.63 12.39 -6.40
N PRO A 441 25.80 12.88 -5.17
CA PRO A 441 26.94 13.73 -4.83
C PRO A 441 28.23 12.91 -4.96
N PRO A 442 29.36 13.50 -5.41
CA PRO A 442 30.64 12.82 -5.35
C PRO A 442 31.00 12.49 -3.89
N PRO A 443 31.75 11.40 -3.62
CA PRO A 443 32.02 10.97 -2.25
C PRO A 443 32.79 12.07 -1.51
N GLN A 444 32.19 12.61 -0.44
CA GLN A 444 32.91 13.46 0.50
C GLN A 444 33.78 12.55 1.38
N GLU A 445 35.09 12.83 1.43
CA GLU A 445 36.04 12.15 2.31
C GLU A 445 35.58 12.27 3.77
N ILE A 446 35.22 11.13 4.36
CA ILE A 446 34.89 11.03 5.77
C ILE A 446 36.19 11.12 6.56
N HIS A 447 36.43 12.28 7.17
CA HIS A 447 37.44 12.42 8.22
C HIS A 447 36.96 11.64 9.46
N LEU A 448 37.63 10.51 9.74
CA LEU A 448 37.42 9.74 10.96
C LEU A 448 37.94 10.50 12.20
N PRO A 449 37.25 10.45 13.36
CA PRO A 449 37.72 11.08 14.59
C PRO A 449 38.99 10.41 15.12
N GLN A 450 39.97 11.23 15.50
CA GLN A 450 41.20 10.79 16.15
C GLN A 450 40.90 10.15 17.52
N GLY A 451 41.30 8.90 17.69
CA GLY A 451 41.35 8.23 19.00
C GLY A 451 42.51 8.74 19.88
N PRO A 452 42.50 8.47 21.19
CA PRO A 452 43.46 9.03 22.13
C PRO A 452 44.87 8.43 21.96
N PRO A 453 45.93 9.18 22.32
CA PRO A 453 47.30 8.75 22.06
C PRO A 453 47.74 7.66 23.03
N GLN A 454 48.38 6.61 22.52
CA GLN A 454 49.17 5.68 23.33
C GLN A 454 50.65 5.74 22.96
N PRO A 455 51.54 5.51 23.93
CA PRO A 455 52.96 5.85 23.84
C PRO A 455 53.76 4.83 23.03
N THR A 456 54.80 5.35 22.42
CA THR A 456 55.87 4.66 21.69
C THR A 456 56.56 3.58 22.52
N ASN A 457 56.83 2.42 21.92
CA ASN A 457 58.05 1.65 22.21
C ASN A 457 58.41 0.73 21.05
N ASP A 458 59.66 0.91 20.60
CA ASP A 458 60.38 0.07 19.66
C ASP A 458 60.61 -1.34 20.22
N ASN A 459 60.57 -2.36 19.35
CA ASN A 459 61.69 -3.29 19.19
C ASN A 459 61.49 -4.31 18.06
N LYS A 460 62.57 -4.45 17.28
CA LYS A 460 62.86 -5.48 16.26
C LYS A 460 62.83 -6.91 16.85
N VAL A 461 62.62 -7.91 15.99
CA VAL A 461 63.59 -8.99 15.64
C VAL A 461 62.91 -10.24 15.03
N HIS A 462 63.42 -10.63 13.85
CA HIS A 462 63.60 -11.96 13.20
C HIS A 462 62.58 -13.12 13.32
N ALA A 463 62.02 -13.47 12.16
CA ALA A 463 62.21 -14.71 11.36
C ALA A 463 62.27 -16.12 11.99
N GLU A 464 61.55 -17.04 11.32
CA GLU A 464 61.84 -18.45 10.99
C GLU A 464 60.91 -19.58 11.50
N VAL A 465 60.20 -20.19 10.52
CA VAL A 465 60.20 -21.62 10.12
C VAL A 465 59.42 -22.68 10.94
N ALA A 466 58.50 -23.32 10.19
CA ALA A 466 58.10 -24.74 10.15
C ALA A 466 57.01 -25.35 11.07
N SER A 467 55.97 -25.83 10.36
CA SER A 467 55.33 -27.16 10.40
C SER A 467 54.57 -27.69 11.62
N ASP A 468 53.30 -27.99 11.35
CA ASP A 468 52.62 -29.30 11.51
C ASP A 468 51.34 -29.41 12.39
N VAL A 469 50.27 -29.81 11.69
CA VAL A 469 49.16 -30.72 12.05
C VAL A 469 48.06 -30.29 13.05
N LYS A 470 46.90 -29.99 12.45
CA LYS A 470 45.49 -30.32 12.78
C LYS A 470 45.07 -30.53 14.26
N VAL A 471 44.20 -29.63 14.74
CA VAL A 471 43.01 -29.98 15.55
C VAL A 471 41.85 -29.07 15.15
N LEU A 472 40.67 -29.66 14.91
CA LEU A 472 39.40 -28.98 14.61
C LEU A 472 38.92 -28.13 15.79
N GLN A 473 38.61 -26.86 15.56
CA GLN A 473 37.58 -26.17 16.34
C GLN A 473 36.90 -25.08 15.50
N ARG A 474 35.57 -25.03 15.63
CA ARG A 474 34.60 -24.19 14.90
C ARG A 474 35.09 -22.77 14.70
N ASP A 475 34.96 -22.26 13.48
CA ASP A 475 35.13 -20.84 13.24
C ASP A 475 34.00 -20.21 12.42
N THR A 476 33.71 -18.99 12.83
CA THR A 476 32.55 -18.17 12.57
C THR A 476 32.66 -17.57 11.18
N ALA A 477 31.93 -18.11 10.19
CA ALA A 477 31.93 -17.55 8.84
C ALA A 477 31.03 -16.31 8.76
N GLY A 478 31.55 -15.19 9.22
CA GLY A 478 30.90 -13.89 9.20
C GLY A 478 31.90 -12.77 9.32
N GLU A 479 33.03 -12.82 8.60
CA GLU A 479 33.95 -11.68 8.46
C GLU A 479 34.97 -11.94 7.34
N VAL A 480 34.55 -11.80 6.08
CA VAL A 480 35.47 -11.55 4.96
C VAL A 480 34.87 -10.47 4.08
N SER A 481 34.99 -9.23 4.55
CA SER A 481 34.72 -8.02 3.77
C SER A 481 35.75 -7.93 2.65
N PHE A 482 35.32 -8.08 1.41
CA PHE A 482 36.17 -7.80 0.25
C PHE A 482 36.52 -6.31 0.25
N ARG A 483 37.79 -5.99 0.51
CA ARG A 483 38.35 -4.65 0.27
C ARG A 483 38.83 -4.61 -1.17
N PHE A 484 38.27 -3.70 -1.97
CA PHE A 484 38.81 -3.39 -3.28
C PHE A 484 40.19 -2.74 -3.10
N ASN A 485 41.23 -3.34 -3.67
CA ASN A 485 42.50 -2.66 -3.89
C ASN A 485 42.31 -1.69 -5.07
N ASP A 486 42.66 -0.42 -4.85
CA ASP A 486 42.71 0.61 -5.89
C ASP A 486 43.65 0.18 -7.03
N PHE A 487 43.09 0.00 -8.23
CA PHE A 487 43.89 -0.10 -9.45
C PHE A 487 43.94 1.30 -10.09
N SER A 488 45.07 1.99 -9.92
CA SER A 488 45.37 3.19 -10.71
C SER A 488 45.62 2.77 -12.16
N VAL A 489 44.63 2.99 -13.03
CA VAL A 489 44.82 2.83 -14.49
C VAL A 489 45.53 4.07 -15.01
N SER A 490 46.79 3.92 -15.40
CA SER A 490 47.54 4.94 -16.13
C SER A 490 46.92 5.16 -17.51
N THR A 491 46.39 6.36 -17.73
CA THR A 491 46.00 6.88 -19.04
C THR A 491 47.17 6.89 -20.01
N ASN A 492 47.05 6.08 -21.06
CA ASN A 492 47.50 6.26 -22.44
C ASN A 492 46.73 5.16 -23.18
N TRP A 493 45.88 5.47 -24.17
CA TRP A 493 46.20 5.46 -25.60
C TRP A 493 45.16 6.29 -26.38
N VAL A 494 45.65 6.86 -27.48
CA VAL A 494 45.00 7.73 -28.50
C VAL A 494 43.76 7.11 -29.11
#